data_AF-A0A973KQ20-F1
#
_entry.id   AF-A0A973KQ20-F1
#
_cell.length_a   1.000
_cell.length_b   1.000
_cell.length_c   1.000
_cell.angle_alpha   90.00
_cell.angle_beta   90.00
_cell.angle_gamma   90.00
#
_symmetry.space_group_name_H-M   'P 1'
#
loop_
_entity.id
_entity.type
_entity.pdbx_description
1 polymer ?
#
loop_
_entity_poly.entity_id
_entity_poly.type
_entity_poly.pdbx_seq_one_letter_code
_entity_poly.pdbx_strand_id
1 'polypeptide(L)' 'MPEAEIKKRGGALRWRTLKLKGGRTIRVAVVKKAGPRGGHTVAGPVHKSKRK' A
#
# COMPACT_ATOMS: atom_id res chain seq x y z
N MET A 1 6.60 -4.36 -3.29
CA MET A 1 6.12 -3.38 -2.29
C MET A 1 7.23 -2.37 -2.04
N PRO A 2 6.97 -1.06 -1.86
CA PRO A 2 8.02 -0.08 -1.56
C PRO A 2 8.49 -0.17 -0.10
N GLU A 3 9.21 -1.25 0.23
CA GLU A 3 9.64 -1.56 1.61
C GLU A 3 10.58 -0.51 2.18
N ALA A 4 11.45 0.08 1.36
CA ALA A 4 12.33 1.17 1.76
C ALA A 4 11.53 2.39 2.28
N GLU A 5 10.42 2.74 1.61
CA GLU A 5 9.56 3.86 2.01
C GLU A 5 8.80 3.55 3.30
N ILE A 6 8.29 2.32 3.42
CA ILE A 6 7.61 1.85 4.62
C ILE A 6 8.57 1.90 5.82
N LYS A 7 9.81 1.43 5.66
CA LYS A 7 10.85 1.48 6.71
C LYS A 7 11.21 2.93 7.08
N LYS A 8 11.42 3.81 6.10
CA LYS A 8 11.66 5.25 6.33
C LYS A 8 10.52 5.91 7.12
N ARG A 9 9.28 5.47 6.89
CA ARG A 9 8.09 5.99 7.59
C ARG A 9 7.78 5.26 8.91
N GLY A 10 8.74 4.52 9.47
CA GLY A 10 8.62 3.89 10.79
C GLY A 10 7.94 2.52 10.77
N GLY A 11 7.91 1.85 9.61
CA GLY A 11 7.33 0.52 9.44
C GLY A 11 5.83 0.55 9.14
N ALA A 12 5.31 -0.60 8.72
CA ALA A 12 3.89 -0.81 8.50
C ALA A 12 3.22 -1.21 9.81
N LEU A 13 2.23 -0.44 10.25
CA LEU A 13 1.35 -0.77 11.37
C LEU A 13 0.30 -1.79 10.94
N ARG A 14 -0.23 -1.63 9.73
CA ARG A 14 -1.27 -2.50 9.19
C ARG A 14 -1.16 -2.62 7.68
N TRP A 15 -1.50 -3.79 7.17
CA TRP A 15 -1.63 -4.05 5.74
C TRP A 15 -3.10 -4.16 5.37
N ARG A 16 -3.47 -3.59 4.22
CA ARG A 16 -4.78 -3.75 3.62
C ARG A 16 -4.62 -4.07 2.14
N THR A 17 -5.50 -4.93 1.62
CA THR A 17 -5.63 -5.17 0.19
C THR A 17 -6.93 -4.55 -0.26
N LEU A 18 -6.87 -3.60 -1.18
CA LEU A 18 -8.03 -2.98 -1.79
C LEU A 18 -8.29 -3.64 -3.13
N LYS A 19 -9.55 -4.03 -3.35
CA LYS A 19 -10.03 -4.49 -4.66
C LYS A 19 -10.44 -3.27 -5.46
N LEU A 20 -9.90 -3.15 -6.66
CA LEU A 20 -10.18 -2.10 -7.64
C LEU A 20 -11.08 -2.66 -8.75
N LYS A 21 -11.74 -1.75 -9.47
CA LYS A 21 -12.56 -2.10 -10.65
C LYS A 21 -11.74 -2.86 -11.70
N GLY A 22 -12.40 -3.79 -12.40
CA GLY A 22 -11.77 -4.61 -13.43
C GLY A 22 -10.86 -5.71 -12.88
N GLY A 23 -11.18 -6.26 -11.70
CA GLY A 23 -10.44 -7.36 -11.10
C GLY A 23 -9.00 -6.99 -10.75
N ARG A 24 -8.74 -5.74 -10.38
CA ARG A 24 -7.41 -5.28 -9.97
C ARG A 24 -7.32 -5.26 -8.45
N THR A 25 -6.13 -5.45 -7.90
CA THR A 25 -5.89 -5.35 -6.45
C THR A 25 -4.67 -4.49 -6.19
N ILE A 26 -4.73 -3.70 -5.13
CA ILE A 26 -3.59 -2.94 -4.63
C ILE A 26 -3.40 -3.25 -3.16
N ARG A 27 -2.17 -3.53 -2.77
CA ARG A 27 -1.84 -3.71 -1.35
C ARG A 27 -1.32 -2.37 -0.84
N VAL A 28 -1.79 -1.97 0.34
CA VAL A 28 -1.52 -0.67 0.97
C VAL A 28 -1.01 -0.92 2.37
N ALA A 29 0.08 -0.26 2.73
CA ALA A 29 0.61 -0.23 4.09
C ALA A 29 0.14 1.05 4.78
N VAL A 30 -0.42 0.92 5.98
CA VAL A 30 -0.60 2.04 6.91
C VAL A 30 0.68 2.18 7.71
N VAL A 31 1.28 3.36 7.70
CA VAL A 31 2.60 3.64 8.27
C VAL A 31 2.53 4.63 9.42
N LYS A 32 3.53 4.58 10.32
CA LYS A 32 3.56 5.42 11.52
C LYS A 32 3.74 6.91 11.20
N LYS A 33 4.65 7.25 10.28
CA LYS A 33 4.95 8.63 9.89
C LYS A 33 4.20 9.03 8.63
N ALA A 34 3.65 10.25 8.63
CA ALA A 34 3.05 10.86 7.45
C ALA A 34 4.09 11.08 6.34
N GLY A 35 3.63 11.00 5.09
CA GLY A 35 4.41 11.41 3.93
C GLY A 35 4.40 12.92 3.71
N PRO A 36 5.06 13.40 2.64
CA PRO A 36 5.16 14.83 2.32
C PRO A 36 3.80 15.52 2.13
N ARG A 37 2.76 14.76 1.77
CA ARG A 37 1.38 15.24 1.59
C ARG A 37 0.46 14.93 2.79
N GLY A 38 1.01 14.66 3.97
CA GLY A 38 0.26 14.35 5.20
C GLY A 38 -0.34 12.94 5.28
N GLY A 39 -0.30 12.15 4.20
CA GLY A 39 -0.87 10.80 4.18
C GLY A 39 -0.06 9.75 4.96
N HIS A 40 -0.75 8.93 5.77
CA HIS A 40 -0.18 7.80 6.53
C HIS A 40 -0.24 6.46 5.79
N THR A 41 -0.30 6.50 4.46
CA THR A 41 -0.41 5.30 3.63
C THR A 41 0.70 5.25 2.59
N VAL A 42 1.17 4.04 2.32
CA VAL A 42 2.09 3.73 1.24
C VAL A 42 1.44 2.67 0.36
N ALA A 43 1.19 3.02 -0.90
CA ALA A 43 0.52 2.15 -1.85
C ALA A 43 1.57 1.34 -2.63
N GLY A 44 1.35 0.03 -2.75
CA GLY A 44 2.14 -0.86 -3.60
C GLY A 44 1.71 -0.82 -5.07
N PRO A 45 2.37 -1.60 -5.94
CA PRO A 45 1.95 -1.75 -7.32
C PRO A 45 0.55 -2.38 -7.43
N VAL A 46 -0.16 -2.04 -8.51
CA VAL A 46 -1.46 -2.64 -8.82
C VAL A 46 -1.24 -3.98 -9.51
N HIS A 47 -1.84 -5.03 -8.96
CA HIS A 47 -1.85 -6.36 -9.52
C HIS A 47 -3.17 -6.62 -10.26
N LYS A 48 -3.13 -7.32 -11.39
CA LYS A 48 -4.35 -7.92 -11.97
C LYS A 48 -4.65 -9.19 -11.16
N SER A 49 -5.84 -9.27 -10.58
CA SER A 49 -6.37 -10.53 -10.08
C SER A 49 -6.48 -11.47 -11.27
N LYS A 50 -5.78 -12.60 -11.24
CA LYS A 50 -6.03 -13.66 -12.21
C LYS A 50 -7.49 -14.10 -12.03
N ARG A 51 -8.36 -13.69 -12.96
CA ARG A 51 -9.65 -14.37 -13.16
C ARG A 51 -9.27 -15.78 -13.62
N LYS A 52 -9.53 -16.77 -12.78
CA LYS A 52 -9.45 -18.18 -13.14
C LYS A 52 -10.78 -18.58 -13.77
#